data_AF-A0A3P1Y3Z5-F1
#
_entry.id   AF-A0A3P1Y3Z5-F1
#
_cell.length_a   1.000
_cell.length_b   1.000
_cell.length_c   1.000
_cell.angle_alpha   90.00
_cell.angle_beta   90.00
_cell.angle_gamma   90.00
#
_symmetry.space_group_name_H-M   'P 1'
#
loop_
_entity.id
_entity.type
_entity.pdbx_description
1 polymer ?
#
loop_
_entity_poly.entity_id
_entity_poly.type
_entity_poly.pdbx_seq_one_letter_code
_entity_poly.pdbx_strand_id
1 'polypeptide(L)'
;MKQKRAALSQKDIKRIKVLELVVNGMVTNQEAAESLKLCRRQIIRLGKKYLEQSETGIVHGNRGRHPLHRIGEHIRLKVLGLYRERKLFLQGTNLCPNHPWKRSFRKNDHPISGLGETKATFSLNTWR
;
A
#
# COMPACT_ATOMS: atom_id res chain seq x y z
N MET A 1 -21.19 -12.91 -10.46
CA MET A 1 -20.01 -13.01 -9.59
C MET A 1 -18.96 -12.00 -10.06
N LYS A 2 -18.80 -10.85 -9.38
CA LYS A 2 -17.90 -9.77 -9.83
C LYS A 2 -16.47 -10.08 -9.36
N GLN A 3 -15.58 -10.50 -10.27
CA GLN A 3 -14.17 -10.70 -9.95
C GLN A 3 -13.56 -9.37 -9.48
N LYS A 4 -13.20 -9.29 -8.20
CA LYS A 4 -12.43 -8.17 -7.64
C LYS A 4 -11.05 -8.15 -8.31
N ARG A 5 -10.86 -7.26 -9.27
CA ARG A 5 -9.53 -6.92 -9.80
C ARG A 5 -8.77 -6.16 -8.71
N ALA A 6 -8.09 -6.88 -7.83
CA ALA A 6 -7.11 -6.27 -6.93
C ALA A 6 -5.96 -5.77 -7.81
N ALA A 7 -5.80 -4.44 -7.94
CA ALA A 7 -4.66 -3.88 -8.66
C ALA A 7 -3.36 -4.43 -8.04
N LEU A 8 -2.63 -5.23 -8.83
CA LEU A 8 -1.37 -5.84 -8.41
C LEU A 8 -0.31 -4.75 -8.34
N SER A 9 0.42 -4.67 -7.22
CA SER A 9 1.62 -3.82 -7.17
C SER A 9 2.71 -4.45 -8.03
N GLN A 10 3.64 -3.64 -8.55
CA GLN A 10 4.84 -4.16 -9.22
C GLN A 10 5.60 -5.18 -8.37
N LYS A 11 5.57 -5.03 -7.03
CA LYS A 11 6.16 -6.01 -6.10
C LYS A 11 5.42 -7.34 -6.11
N ASP A 12 4.09 -7.31 -6.21
CA ASP A 12 3.26 -8.52 -6.24
C ASP A 12 3.47 -9.25 -7.57
N ILE A 13 3.50 -8.52 -8.69
CA ILE A 13 3.77 -9.06 -10.03
C ILE A 13 5.14 -9.74 -10.08
N LYS A 14 6.20 -9.09 -9.57
CA LYS A 14 7.54 -9.68 -9.54
C LYS A 14 7.58 -10.98 -8.73
N ARG A 15 6.89 -11.03 -7.59
CA ARG A 15 6.82 -12.24 -6.75
C ARG A 15 6.08 -13.37 -7.45
N ILE A 16 4.95 -13.08 -8.09
CA ILE A 16 4.17 -14.09 -8.83
C ILE A 16 5.06 -14.74 -9.89
N LYS A 17 5.73 -13.93 -10.72
CA LYS A 17 6.64 -14.44 -11.77
C LYS A 17 7.75 -15.33 -11.23
N VAL A 18 8.43 -14.90 -10.16
CA VAL A 18 9.52 -15.69 -9.57
C VAL A 18 8.99 -16.98 -8.93
N LEU A 19 7.82 -16.94 -8.28
CA LEU A 19 7.22 -18.13 -7.67
C LEU A 19 6.74 -19.13 -8.71
N GLU A 20 6.23 -18.67 -9.85
CA GLU A 20 5.87 -19.52 -10.98
C GLU A 20 7.09 -20.30 -11.48
N LEU A 21 8.24 -19.65 -11.64
CA LEU A 21 9.51 -20.30 -12.00
C LEU A 21 9.98 -21.31 -10.95
N VAL A 22 9.81 -21.00 -9.66
CA VAL A 22 10.15 -21.92 -8.56
C VAL A 22 9.25 -23.15 -8.55
N VAL A 23 7.95 -22.98 -8.77
CA VAL A 23 6.97 -24.09 -8.84
C VAL A 23 7.23 -24.97 -10.05
N ASN A 24 7.61 -24.37 -11.18
CA ASN A 24 8.00 -25.10 -12.39
C ASN A 24 9.39 -25.76 -12.30
N GLY A 25 10.09 -25.62 -11.16
CA GLY A 25 11.41 -26.22 -10.93
C GLY A 25 12.54 -25.60 -11.74
N MET A 26 12.32 -24.45 -12.39
CA MET A 26 13.32 -23.77 -13.22
C MET A 26 14.32 -22.97 -12.39
N VAL A 27 13.95 -22.58 -11.17
CA VAL A 27 14.77 -21.75 -10.28
C VAL A 27 14.73 -22.35 -8.87
N THR A 28 15.88 -22.40 -8.21
CA THR A 28 15.97 -22.89 -6.83
C THR A 28 15.42 -21.88 -5.83
N ASN A 29 15.04 -22.35 -4.65
CA ASN A 29 14.59 -21.47 -3.56
C ASN A 29 15.65 -20.44 -3.12
N GLN A 30 16.94 -20.73 -3.34
CA GLN A 30 18.05 -19.84 -3.00
C GLN A 30 18.19 -18.70 -4.02
N GLU A 31 18.17 -19.03 -5.31
CA GLU A 31 18.21 -18.04 -6.39
C GLU A 31 16.97 -17.12 -6.36
N ALA A 32 15.79 -17.69 -6.07
CA ALA A 32 14.57 -16.90 -5.88
C ALA A 32 14.65 -15.95 -4.68
N ALA A 33 15.29 -16.38 -3.59
CA ALA A 33 15.52 -15.58 -2.40
C ALA A 33 16.43 -14.38 -2.70
N GLU A 34 17.50 -14.60 -3.44
CA GLU A 34 18.44 -13.56 -3.89
C GLU A 34 17.76 -12.56 -4.84
N SER A 35 17.02 -13.06 -5.84
CA SER A 35 16.29 -12.23 -6.82
C SER A 35 15.25 -11.32 -6.16
N LEU A 36 14.49 -11.85 -5.19
CA LEU A 36 13.46 -11.11 -4.48
C LEU A 36 13.97 -10.35 -3.24
N LYS A 37 15.24 -10.52 -2.87
CA LYS A 37 15.84 -10.01 -1.62
C LYS A 37 15.02 -10.41 -0.40
N LEU A 38 14.60 -11.67 -0.34
CA LEU A 38 13.83 -12.27 0.75
C LEU A 38 14.60 -13.44 1.34
N CYS A 39 14.26 -13.86 2.56
CA CYS A 39 14.88 -15.06 3.10
C CYS A 39 14.30 -16.33 2.44
N ARG A 40 15.10 -17.39 2.36
CA ARG A 40 14.67 -18.70 1.82
C ARG A 40 13.38 -19.22 2.48
N ARG A 41 13.22 -19.03 3.79
CA ARG A 41 12.00 -19.40 4.52
C ARG A 41 10.76 -18.63 4.04
N GLN A 42 10.92 -17.35 3.68
CA GLN A 42 9.84 -16.55 3.09
C GLN A 42 9.47 -17.08 1.70
N ILE A 43 10.44 -17.47 0.88
CA ILE A 43 10.17 -18.07 -0.43
C ILE A 43 9.35 -19.35 -0.28
N ILE A 44 9.76 -20.27 0.59
CA ILE A 44 9.02 -21.52 0.84
C ILE A 44 7.59 -21.23 1.31
N ARG A 45 7.42 -20.29 2.26
CA ARG A 45 6.09 -19.90 2.77
C ARG A 45 5.22 -19.29 1.66
N LEU A 46 5.79 -18.45 0.82
CA LEU A 46 5.08 -17.85 -0.30
C LEU A 46 4.73 -18.89 -1.37
N GLY A 47 5.62 -19.85 -1.64
CA GLY A 47 5.36 -20.97 -2.54
C GLY A 47 4.19 -21.84 -2.07
N LYS A 48 4.14 -22.21 -0.78
CA LYS A 48 2.99 -22.90 -0.20
C LYS A 48 1.68 -22.12 -0.40
N LYS A 49 1.71 -20.83 -0.08
CA LYS A 49 0.53 -19.96 -0.25
C LYS A 49 0.12 -19.81 -1.72
N TYR A 50 1.07 -19.78 -2.64
CA TYR A 50 0.83 -19.74 -4.08
C TYR A 50 0.20 -21.03 -4.60
N LEU A 51 0.61 -22.20 -4.08
CA LEU A 51 -0.04 -23.47 -4.44
C LEU A 51 -1.48 -23.56 -3.96
N GLU A 52 -1.79 -23.00 -2.77
CA GLU A 52 -3.14 -23.02 -2.21
C GLU A 52 -4.09 -21.99 -2.84
N GLN A 53 -3.59 -20.78 -3.13
CA GLN A 53 -4.42 -19.60 -3.45
C GLN A 53 -4.02 -18.91 -4.77
N SER A 54 -3.05 -19.46 -5.49
CA SER A 54 -2.48 -18.88 -6.72
C SER A 54 -2.07 -17.40 -6.51
N GLU A 55 -2.27 -16.57 -7.52
CA GLU A 55 -1.94 -15.14 -7.50
C GLU A 55 -2.63 -14.37 -6.34
N THR A 56 -3.86 -14.77 -5.99
CA THR A 56 -4.65 -14.10 -4.95
C THR A 56 -4.01 -14.23 -3.57
N GLY A 57 -3.27 -15.31 -3.33
CA GLY A 57 -2.51 -15.52 -2.10
C GLY A 57 -1.31 -14.59 -1.94
N ILE A 58 -0.74 -14.11 -3.04
CA ILE A 58 0.45 -13.23 -3.01
C ILE A 58 0.06 -11.77 -2.77
N VAL A 59 -1.17 -11.40 -3.10
CA VAL A 59 -1.72 -10.09 -2.78
C VAL A 59 -1.66 -9.85 -1.26
N HIS A 60 -1.30 -8.63 -0.87
CA HIS A 60 -1.21 -8.26 0.53
C HIS A 60 -2.56 -8.43 1.26
N GLY A 61 -2.60 -9.24 2.32
CA GLY A 61 -3.84 -9.60 3.01
C GLY A 61 -4.57 -8.45 3.71
N ASN A 62 -3.88 -7.37 4.06
CA ASN A 62 -4.54 -6.18 4.62
C ASN A 62 -5.00 -5.19 3.53
N ARG A 63 -4.85 -5.52 2.24
CA ARG A 63 -5.29 -4.65 1.15
C ARG A 63 -6.81 -4.55 1.17
N GLY A 64 -7.31 -3.32 1.28
CA GLY A 64 -8.74 -3.03 1.36
C GLY A 64 -9.39 -3.37 2.72
N ARG A 65 -8.61 -3.74 3.74
CA ARG A 65 -9.12 -3.97 5.10
C ARG A 65 -8.79 -2.77 5.98
N HIS A 66 -9.80 -2.25 6.69
CA HIS A 66 -9.57 -1.27 7.73
C HIS A 66 -9.04 -1.95 9.01
N PRO A 67 -8.05 -1.36 9.71
CA PRO A 67 -7.64 -1.84 11.03
C PRO A 67 -8.82 -1.85 12.01
N LEU A 68 -8.85 -2.83 12.92
CA LEU A 68 -9.91 -2.97 13.91
C LEU A 68 -10.09 -1.71 14.78
N HIS A 69 -8.96 -1.11 15.17
CA HIS A 69 -8.93 0.10 16.02
C HIS A 69 -8.95 1.39 15.20
N ARG A 70 -9.49 1.36 13.98
CA ARG A 70 -9.66 2.58 13.17
C ARG A 70 -10.73 3.45 13.84
N ILE A 71 -10.37 4.71 14.10
CA ILE A 71 -11.33 5.75 14.51
C ILE A 71 -12.43 5.83 13.44
N GLY A 72 -13.69 5.81 13.88
CA GLY A 72 -14.85 5.81 12.99
C GLY A 72 -14.82 6.97 11.99
N GLU A 73 -15.26 6.71 10.76
CA GLU A 73 -15.16 7.68 9.66
C GLU A 73 -15.87 9.00 9.99
N HIS A 74 -16.98 8.94 10.73
CA HIS A 74 -17.70 10.13 11.19
C HIS A 74 -16.84 11.06 12.06
N ILE A 75 -16.03 10.50 12.97
CA ILE A 75 -15.11 11.28 13.82
C ILE A 75 -14.00 11.87 12.95
N ARG A 76 -13.45 11.07 12.03
CA ARG A 76 -12.40 11.51 11.10
C ARG A 76 -12.89 12.68 10.24
N LEU A 77 -14.09 12.60 9.68
CA LEU A 77 -14.70 13.66 8.87
C LEU A 77 -14.96 14.92 9.72
N LYS A 78 -15.47 14.77 10.95
CA LYS A 78 -15.67 15.90 11.87
C LYS A 78 -14.35 16.62 12.18
N VAL A 79 -13.28 15.88 12.48
CA VAL A 79 -11.95 16.46 12.73
C VAL A 79 -11.40 17.15 11.48
N LEU A 80 -11.60 16.57 10.29
CA LEU A 80 -11.19 17.20 9.04
C LEU A 80 -11.97 18.48 8.73
N GLY A 81 -13.27 18.52 9.03
CA GLY A 81 -14.10 19.73 8.92
C GLY A 81 -13.58 20.86 9.81
N LEU A 82 -13.47 20.60 11.12
CA LEU A 82 -12.92 21.55 12.10
C LEU A 82 -11.51 22.00 11.73
N TYR A 83 -10.67 21.11 11.19
CA TYR A 83 -9.33 21.46 10.74
C TYR A 83 -9.34 22.41 9.54
N ARG A 84 -10.21 22.17 8.55
CA ARG A 84 -10.35 23.03 7.37
C ARG A 84 -10.90 24.41 7.77
N GLU A 85 -11.94 24.43 8.61
CA GLU A 85 -12.52 25.66 9.17
C GLU A 85 -11.49 26.48 9.96
N ARG A 86 -10.71 25.84 10.84
CA ARG A 86 -9.65 26.51 11.59
C ARG A 86 -8.48 26.96 10.69
N LYS A 87 -8.17 26.21 9.64
CA LYS A 87 -7.16 26.61 8.65
C LYS A 87 -7.62 27.81 7.82
N LEU A 88 -8.92 27.93 7.52
CA LEU A 88 -9.53 29.10 6.91
C LEU A 88 -9.49 30.32 7.85
N PHE A 89 -9.76 30.10 9.15
CA PHE A 89 -9.69 31.14 10.18
C PHE A 89 -8.26 31.66 10.44
N LEU A 90 -7.25 30.81 10.25
CA LEU A 90 -5.84 31.13 10.49
C LEU A 90 -5.08 31.56 9.22
N GLN A 91 -5.75 31.90 8.11
CA GLN A 91 -5.09 32.43 6.90
C GLN A 91 -4.40 33.79 7.10
N GLY A 92 -4.44 34.37 8.31
CA GLY A 92 -3.57 35.47 8.74
C GLY A 92 -2.26 35.04 9.43
N THR A 93 -2.04 33.75 9.69
CA THR A 93 -0.82 33.26 10.36
C THR A 93 -0.24 32.04 9.65
N ASN A 94 0.96 32.22 9.09
CA ASN A 94 1.73 31.18 8.43
C ASN A 94 2.19 30.12 9.44
N LEU A 95 1.31 29.20 9.83
CA LEU A 95 1.66 28.06 10.66
C LEU A 95 2.43 27.02 9.84
N CYS A 96 3.75 27.08 9.99
CA CYS A 96 4.81 26.13 9.64
C CYS A 96 4.37 24.99 8.68
N PRO A 97 4.77 25.06 7.39
CA PRO A 97 4.42 24.08 6.36
C PRO A 97 4.72 22.61 6.73
N ASN A 98 5.68 22.38 7.63
CA ASN A 98 6.21 21.06 8.00
C ASN A 98 5.90 20.64 9.45
N HIS A 99 4.69 20.91 9.97
CA HIS A 99 4.32 20.44 11.31
C HIS A 99 4.19 18.90 11.36
N PRO A 100 4.85 18.19 12.31
CA PRO A 100 4.93 16.72 12.37
C PRO A 100 3.58 16.00 12.31
N TRP A 101 2.55 16.59 12.93
CA TRP A 101 1.19 16.03 12.96
C TRP A 101 0.50 15.94 11.58
N LYS A 102 0.89 16.78 10.60
CA LYS A 102 0.36 16.70 9.21
C LYS A 102 0.83 15.43 8.49
N ARG A 103 1.95 14.82 8.90
CA ARG A 103 2.50 13.60 8.30
C ARG A 103 1.67 12.35 8.66
N SER A 104 0.95 12.41 9.78
CA SER A 104 0.08 11.35 10.29
C SER A 104 -1.21 11.18 9.47
N PHE A 105 -1.74 12.28 8.91
CA PHE A 105 -3.00 12.26 8.16
C PHE A 105 -2.85 11.69 6.74
N ARG A 106 -1.71 11.93 6.08
CA ARG A 106 -1.44 11.51 4.68
C ARG A 106 -1.41 9.99 4.47
N LYS A 107 -1.18 9.19 5.52
CA LYS A 107 -1.03 7.73 5.38
C LYS A 107 -2.36 7.00 5.09
N ASN A 108 -3.51 7.67 5.17
CA ASN A 108 -4.83 7.06 5.04
C ASN A 108 -5.65 7.54 3.84
N ASP A 109 -5.09 8.40 2.99
CA ASP A 109 -5.79 8.93 1.83
C ASP A 109 -5.60 7.96 0.65
N HIS A 110 -6.37 6.87 0.65
CA HIS A 110 -6.66 6.15 -0.59
C HIS A 110 -7.81 6.88 -1.29
N PRO A 111 -7.71 7.16 -2.61
CA PRO A 111 -8.77 7.84 -3.32
C PRO A 111 -10.00 6.95 -3.37
N ILE A 112 -11.13 7.47 -2.90
CA ILE A 112 -12.45 6.95 -3.22
C ILE A 112 -12.61 7.16 -4.73
N SER A 113 -12.72 6.08 -5.50
CA SER A 113 -12.99 6.16 -6.94
C SER A 113 -14.29 6.92 -7.16
N GLY A 114 -14.20 8.16 -7.67
CA GLY A 114 -15.40 8.96 -7.93
C GLY A 114 -15.22 10.42 -8.33
N LEU A 115 -14.01 10.99 -8.41
CA LEU A 115 -13.79 12.34 -8.96
C LEU A 115 -12.48 12.39 -9.77
N GLY A 116 -12.54 12.99 -10.94
CA GLY A 116 -11.53 12.96 -11.99
C GLY A 116 -10.15 13.54 -11.61
N GLU A 117 -9.14 12.95 -12.25
CA GLU A 117 -7.86 13.46 -12.77
C GLU A 117 -7.39 14.90 -12.40
N THR A 118 -6.11 15.25 -12.23
CA THR A 118 -4.78 14.62 -12.34
C THR A 118 -3.72 15.58 -11.76
N LYS A 119 -2.46 15.09 -11.66
CA LYS A 119 -1.16 15.80 -11.62
C LYS A 119 -0.56 16.13 -10.24
N ALA A 120 0.31 15.22 -9.80
CA ALA A 120 1.63 15.60 -9.30
C ALA A 120 2.60 14.42 -9.51
N THR A 121 3.36 14.47 -10.60
CA THR A 121 4.64 13.78 -10.69
C THR A 121 5.63 14.50 -9.77
N PHE A 122 6.25 13.81 -8.83
CA PHE A 122 7.61 14.18 -8.45
C PHE A 122 8.47 12.94 -8.23
N SER A 123 9.54 12.95 -9.01
CA SER A 123 10.59 11.96 -9.16
C SER A 123 11.73 12.24 -8.19
N LEU A 124 12.37 11.15 -7.74
CA LEU A 124 13.74 11.01 -7.25
C LEU A 124 14.22 11.72 -5.98
N ASN A 125 14.80 10.88 -5.12
CA ASN A 125 15.91 11.13 -4.18
C ASN A 125 15.66 12.07 -3.01
N THR A 126 15.50 11.48 -1.81
CA THR A 126 16.03 12.01 -0.54
C THR A 126 15.95 10.90 0.52
N TRP A 127 16.92 10.00 0.47
CA TRP A 127 17.39 9.26 1.64
C TRP A 127 18.89 9.51 1.72
N ARG A 128 19.30 10.31 2.70
CA ARG A 128 20.62 10.27 3.30
C ARG A 128 20.41 10.04 4.78
#